data_AF-A0A7L7SZV6-F1
#
_entry.id   AF-A0A7L7SZV6-F1
#
_cell.length_a   1.000
_cell.length_b   1.000
_cell.length_c   1.000
_cell.angle_alpha   90.00
_cell.angle_beta   90.00
_cell.angle_gamma   90.00
#
_symmetry.space_group_name_H-M   'P 1'
#
loop_
_entity.id
_entity.type
_entity.pdbx_description
1 polymer ?
#
loop_
_entity_poly.entity_id
_entity_poly.type
_entity_poly.pdbx_seq_one_letter_code
_entity_poly.pdbx_strand_id
1 'polypeptide(L)'
;MDNGMVSDFIMIKNFFLFCVSMSLASHFGFSQTPTPSVKEEANDNITIFTRILDGLLDGYDNRLRPGLGERITQVKTDIYVTSFGPVSDTEMEYTIDVFFRQSWKDERLRFKGPMQRLPLNNLLASKIWTPDTFFHNGKKSIAHNMTTPNKLLRLEDDGTLLYTMRLTISAECPMQLEDFPMDAHACPLKFGS
;
A
#
# COMPACT_ATOMS: atom_id res chain seq x y z
N MET A 1 43.15 -34.76 50.23
CA MET A 1 41.72 -34.56 50.53
C MET A 1 41.02 -34.46 49.19
N ASP A 2 40.37 -35.58 48.84
CA ASP A 2 39.40 -35.86 47.76
C ASP A 2 39.73 -35.42 46.32
N ASN A 3 40.15 -36.32 45.42
CA ASN A 3 39.42 -37.41 44.72
C ASN A 3 38.35 -36.87 43.76
N GLY A 4 38.30 -37.17 42.45
CA GLY A 4 39.04 -38.06 41.54
C GLY A 4 38.60 -37.75 40.10
N MET A 5 39.50 -37.77 39.12
CA MET A 5 39.80 -38.89 38.19
C MET A 5 38.78 -38.99 37.02
N VAL A 6 39.06 -38.37 35.85
CA VAL A 6 39.67 -38.95 34.61
C VAL A 6 38.68 -39.90 33.89
N SER A 7 37.96 -39.47 32.84
CA SER A 7 38.30 -39.42 31.40
C SER A 7 38.82 -40.71 30.78
N ASP A 8 38.30 -41.00 29.58
CA ASP A 8 38.79 -41.91 28.52
C ASP A 8 37.96 -43.20 28.33
N PHE A 9 37.02 -43.21 27.38
CA PHE A 9 37.17 -43.57 25.95
C PHE A 9 37.15 -45.09 25.67
N ILE A 10 36.16 -45.49 24.85
CA ILE A 10 36.21 -46.56 23.81
C ILE A 10 35.91 -48.03 24.17
N MET A 11 34.81 -48.53 23.57
CA MET A 11 34.63 -49.74 22.71
C MET A 11 33.26 -50.38 23.01
N ILE A 12 32.21 -50.08 22.24
CA ILE A 12 31.81 -50.88 21.05
C ILE A 12 31.92 -52.40 21.31
N LYS A 13 30.83 -52.99 21.83
CA LYS A 13 30.39 -54.36 21.51
C LYS A 13 29.05 -54.64 22.19
N ASN A 14 27.95 -54.56 21.46
CA ASN A 14 26.95 -55.61 21.37
C ASN A 14 25.71 -55.11 20.63
N PHE A 15 25.90 -55.19 19.32
CA PHE A 15 24.91 -55.29 18.28
C PHE A 15 23.96 -56.47 18.56
N PHE A 16 22.65 -56.22 18.47
CA PHE A 16 21.57 -57.19 18.23
C PHE A 16 21.29 -58.27 19.30
N LEU A 17 20.10 -58.21 19.92
CA LEU A 17 19.10 -59.29 19.81
C LEU A 17 17.74 -58.89 20.45
N PHE A 18 16.72 -58.83 19.58
CA PHE A 18 15.36 -59.34 19.73
C PHE A 18 14.42 -58.92 20.90
N CYS A 19 13.47 -58.05 20.53
CA CYS A 19 12.02 -58.30 20.45
C CYS A 19 11.28 -59.16 21.50
N VAL A 20 10.14 -58.60 21.92
CA VAL A 20 8.88 -59.23 22.40
C VAL A 20 8.76 -59.49 23.90
N SER A 21 7.95 -58.66 24.59
CA SER A 21 6.75 -59.13 25.32
C SER A 21 5.94 -57.98 25.98
N MET A 22 4.72 -57.82 25.48
CA MET A 22 3.44 -57.56 26.16
C MET A 22 3.30 -56.49 27.28
N SER A 23 2.63 -55.40 26.88
CA SER A 23 1.37 -54.85 27.46
C SER A 23 1.16 -54.81 28.98
N LEU A 24 1.02 -53.60 29.58
CA LEU A 24 -0.24 -53.01 30.09
C LEU A 24 -0.05 -51.64 30.77
N ALA A 25 -1.07 -50.78 30.66
CA ALA A 25 -1.31 -49.47 31.33
C ALA A 25 -0.45 -48.28 30.84
N SER A 26 -0.96 -47.09 30.54
CA SER A 26 -2.18 -46.39 30.98
C SER A 26 -2.55 -45.26 30.00
N HIS A 27 -3.85 -44.94 29.94
CA HIS A 27 -4.48 -43.82 29.25
C HIS A 27 -3.69 -42.50 29.34
N PHE A 28 -3.28 -41.97 28.19
CA PHE A 28 -3.26 -40.52 27.91
C PHE A 28 -3.58 -40.36 26.42
N GLY A 29 -4.85 -40.08 26.11
CA GLY A 29 -5.27 -39.69 24.77
C GLY A 29 -4.66 -38.33 24.46
N PHE A 30 -3.55 -38.32 23.73
CA PHE A 30 -3.01 -37.11 23.14
C PHE A 30 -3.96 -36.72 21.99
N SER A 31 -4.81 -35.73 22.25
CA SER A 31 -5.57 -35.06 21.19
C SER A 31 -4.56 -34.39 20.26
N GLN A 32 -4.24 -35.05 19.15
CA GLN A 32 -3.56 -34.40 18.04
C GLN A 32 -4.57 -33.44 17.43
N THR A 33 -4.51 -32.17 17.80
CA THR A 33 -5.09 -31.11 16.97
C THR A 33 -4.42 -31.20 15.61
N PRO A 34 -5.17 -31.39 14.51
CA PRO A 34 -4.57 -31.42 13.19
C PRO A 34 -3.92 -30.05 12.94
N THR A 35 -2.61 -30.03 12.73
CA THR A 35 -1.91 -28.85 12.21
C THR A 35 -2.48 -28.56 10.83
N PRO A 36 -3.12 -27.39 10.60
CA PRO A 36 -3.69 -27.08 9.30
C PRO A 36 -2.58 -27.09 8.25
N SER A 37 -2.90 -27.67 7.10
CA SER A 37 -1.95 -27.72 5.99
C SER A 37 -1.75 -26.30 5.44
N VAL A 38 -0.52 -25.93 5.07
CA VAL A 38 -0.18 -24.59 4.52
C VAL A 38 -1.07 -24.20 3.31
N LYS A 39 -1.63 -25.20 2.61
CA LYS A 39 -2.57 -24.99 1.50
C LYS A 39 -3.98 -24.59 1.96
N GLU A 40 -4.45 -25.07 3.10
CA GLU A 40 -5.76 -24.68 3.68
C GLU A 40 -5.71 -23.25 4.22
N GLU A 41 -4.66 -22.88 4.96
CA GLU A 41 -4.50 -21.51 5.48
C GLU A 41 -4.44 -20.45 4.36
N ALA A 42 -3.76 -20.76 3.25
CA ALA A 42 -3.69 -19.87 2.09
C ALA A 42 -5.06 -19.70 1.41
N ASN A 43 -5.86 -20.76 1.33
CA ASN A 43 -7.18 -20.75 0.70
C ASN A 43 -8.20 -19.98 1.55
N ASP A 44 -8.08 -20.07 2.88
CA ASP A 44 -8.89 -19.30 3.83
C ASP A 44 -8.58 -17.81 3.73
N ASN A 45 -7.30 -17.44 3.64
CA ASN A 45 -6.86 -16.05 3.52
C ASN A 45 -7.37 -15.38 2.23
N ILE A 46 -7.37 -16.08 1.10
CA ILE A 46 -7.91 -15.57 -0.18
C ILE A 46 -9.42 -15.34 -0.06
N THR A 47 -10.15 -16.28 0.55
CA THR A 47 -11.60 -16.18 0.74
C THR A 47 -11.98 -15.03 1.67
N ILE A 48 -11.17 -14.80 2.71
CA ILE A 48 -11.34 -13.66 3.63
C ILE A 48 -11.11 -12.35 2.88
N PHE A 49 -10.09 -12.28 2.02
CA PHE A 49 -9.77 -11.10 1.22
C PHE A 49 -10.92 -10.71 0.29
N THR A 50 -11.45 -11.66 -0.48
CA THR A 50 -12.57 -11.40 -1.41
C THR A 50 -13.81 -10.94 -0.64
N ARG A 51 -14.14 -11.60 0.48
CA ARG A 51 -15.27 -11.19 1.33
C ARG A 51 -15.13 -9.77 1.87
N ILE A 52 -13.91 -9.36 2.26
CA ILE A 52 -13.65 -7.99 2.70
C ILE A 52 -13.89 -7.01 1.54
N LEU A 53 -13.37 -7.30 0.34
CA LEU A 53 -13.55 -6.43 -0.83
C LEU A 53 -15.02 -6.31 -1.25
N ASP A 54 -15.77 -7.41 -1.24
CA ASP A 54 -17.19 -7.42 -1.63
C ASP A 54 -18.05 -6.63 -0.65
N GLY A 55 -17.74 -6.70 0.65
CA GLY A 55 -18.44 -5.93 1.69
C GLY A 55 -17.96 -4.48 1.85
N LEU A 56 -16.79 -4.13 1.32
CA LEU A 56 -16.17 -2.83 1.56
C LEU A 56 -16.99 -1.65 1.04
N LEU A 57 -17.73 -1.85 -0.07
CA LEU A 57 -18.53 -0.81 -0.70
C LEU A 57 -20.04 -0.97 -0.46
N ASP A 58 -20.45 -1.86 0.45
CA ASP A 58 -21.86 -1.98 0.81
C ASP A 58 -22.33 -0.70 1.52
N GLY A 59 -23.39 -0.08 1.00
CA GLY A 59 -23.88 1.22 1.48
C GLY A 59 -22.94 2.41 1.27
N TYR A 60 -21.84 2.27 0.52
CA TYR A 60 -20.90 3.37 0.26
C TYR A 60 -21.40 4.31 -0.84
N ASP A 61 -21.54 5.60 -0.52
CA ASP A 61 -21.83 6.65 -1.50
C ASP A 61 -20.58 7.49 -1.80
N ASN A 62 -20.06 7.34 -3.02
CA ASN A 62 -18.86 8.05 -3.49
C ASN A 62 -19.11 9.51 -3.87
N ARG A 63 -20.36 9.96 -3.93
CA ARG A 63 -20.73 11.36 -4.17
C ARG A 63 -20.56 12.20 -2.92
N LEU A 64 -20.50 11.57 -1.75
CA LEU A 64 -20.39 12.23 -0.45
C LEU A 64 -18.95 12.18 0.06
N ARG A 65 -18.44 13.35 0.40
CA ARG A 65 -17.14 13.51 1.07
C ARG A 65 -17.14 12.80 2.44
N PRO A 66 -16.03 12.17 2.86
CA PRO A 66 -15.89 11.60 4.20
C PRO A 66 -16.11 12.65 5.30
N GLY A 67 -16.97 12.37 6.27
CA GLY A 67 -17.29 13.30 7.36
C GLY A 67 -18.18 14.47 6.94
N LEU A 68 -18.98 14.33 5.87
CA LEU A 68 -19.98 15.33 5.48
C LEU A 68 -20.91 15.67 6.66
N GLY A 69 -20.98 16.95 7.03
CA GLY A 69 -21.78 17.42 8.17
C GLY A 69 -21.12 17.25 9.55
N GLU A 70 -19.96 16.61 9.64
CA GLU A 70 -19.27 16.32 10.90
C GLU A 70 -17.95 17.07 11.03
N ARG A 71 -17.04 16.89 10.05
CA ARG A 71 -15.67 17.39 10.12
C ARG A 71 -15.10 17.72 8.75
N ILE A 72 -14.02 18.49 8.73
CA ILE A 72 -13.24 18.71 7.50
C ILE A 72 -12.45 17.46 7.13
N THR A 73 -12.41 17.15 5.83
CA THR A 73 -11.54 16.10 5.31
C THR A 73 -10.14 16.67 5.12
N GLN A 74 -9.21 16.27 5.97
CA GLN A 74 -7.81 16.65 5.80
C GLN A 74 -7.16 15.75 4.76
N VAL A 75 -6.75 16.34 3.64
CA VAL A 75 -5.99 15.65 2.58
C VAL A 75 -4.54 16.10 2.67
N LYS A 76 -3.64 15.15 2.96
CA LYS A 76 -2.19 15.35 2.94
C LYS A 76 -1.68 15.06 1.54
N THR A 77 -0.96 16.00 0.95
CA THR A 77 -0.39 15.84 -0.39
C THR A 77 1.13 15.66 -0.31
N ASP A 78 1.66 14.87 -1.25
CA ASP A 78 3.09 14.63 -1.44
C ASP A 78 3.38 14.63 -2.95
N ILE A 79 4.49 15.23 -3.35
CA ILE A 79 4.89 15.37 -4.74
C ILE A 79 6.31 14.85 -4.87
N TYR A 80 6.47 13.81 -5.70
CA TYR A 80 7.78 13.36 -6.13
C TYR A 80 7.99 13.74 -7.58
N VAL A 81 8.92 14.67 -7.84
CA VAL A 81 9.26 15.12 -9.20
C VAL A 81 10.18 14.09 -9.84
N THR A 82 9.74 13.50 -10.95
CA THR A 82 10.57 12.56 -11.72
C THR A 82 11.42 13.26 -12.76
N SER A 83 10.87 14.31 -13.39
CA SER A 83 11.57 15.11 -14.38
C SER A 83 11.02 16.54 -14.33
N PHE A 84 11.92 17.51 -14.51
CA PHE A 84 11.55 18.87 -14.86
C PHE A 84 11.81 19.00 -16.36
N GLY A 85 10.73 19.09 -17.13
CA GLY A 85 10.73 19.09 -18.58
C GLY A 85 11.14 20.44 -19.18
N PRO A 86 10.91 20.64 -20.50
CA PRO A 86 11.28 21.88 -21.16
C PRO A 86 10.50 23.08 -20.62
N VAL A 87 11.18 24.22 -20.59
CA VAL A 87 10.60 25.55 -20.36
C VAL A 87 10.49 26.24 -21.71
N SER A 88 9.34 26.83 -22.00
CA SER A 88 9.05 27.55 -23.24
C SER A 88 8.86 29.03 -22.92
N ASP A 89 9.83 29.85 -23.32
CA ASP A 89 9.78 31.31 -23.16
C ASP A 89 8.70 31.92 -24.06
N THR A 90 8.45 31.30 -25.22
CA THR A 90 7.42 31.72 -26.18
C THR A 90 6.00 31.49 -25.63
N GLU A 91 5.76 30.32 -25.02
CA GLU A 91 4.44 29.95 -24.50
C GLU A 91 4.27 30.30 -23.02
N MET A 92 5.30 30.84 -22.37
CA MET A 92 5.33 31.13 -20.94
C MET A 92 4.85 29.95 -20.09
N GLU A 93 5.42 28.77 -20.36
CA GLU A 93 5.04 27.53 -19.68
C GLU A 93 6.23 26.60 -19.47
N TYR A 94 6.07 25.67 -18.54
CA TYR A 94 7.02 24.59 -18.31
C TYR A 94 6.27 23.27 -18.15
N THR A 95 6.93 22.18 -18.53
CA THR A 95 6.39 20.83 -18.33
C THR A 95 7.07 20.15 -17.15
N ILE A 96 6.33 19.42 -16.33
CA ILE A 96 6.86 18.66 -15.19
C ILE A 96 6.21 17.27 -15.12
N ASP A 97 7.02 16.24 -14.91
CA ASP A 97 6.53 14.89 -14.63
C ASP A 97 6.62 14.60 -13.13
N VAL A 98 5.49 14.19 -12.54
CA VAL A 98 5.40 13.94 -11.10
C VAL A 98 4.67 12.64 -10.78
N PHE A 99 5.05 12.03 -9.65
CA PHE A 99 4.13 11.19 -8.89
C PHE A 99 3.43 12.06 -7.85
N PHE A 100 2.16 12.35 -8.11
CA PHE A 100 1.29 13.09 -7.21
C PHE A 100 0.60 12.11 -6.25
N ARG A 101 0.80 12.32 -4.96
CA ARG A 101 0.29 11.45 -3.89
C ARG A 101 -0.63 12.24 -2.99
N GLN A 102 -1.73 11.60 -2.61
CA GLN A 102 -2.71 12.17 -1.70
C GLN A 102 -3.08 11.11 -0.67
N SER A 103 -3.15 11.52 0.59
CA SER A 103 -3.59 10.67 1.68
C SER A 103 -4.67 11.35 2.49
N TRP A 104 -5.75 10.63 2.74
CA TRP A 104 -6.87 11.10 3.56
C TRP A 104 -7.48 9.91 4.30
N LYS A 105 -8.31 10.20 5.31
CA LYS A 105 -9.00 9.19 6.10
C LYS A 105 -10.48 9.13 5.71
N ASP A 106 -10.97 7.93 5.39
CA ASP A 106 -12.38 7.63 5.19
C ASP A 106 -12.79 6.48 6.11
N GLU A 107 -13.46 6.82 7.22
CA GLU A 107 -13.86 5.84 8.24
C GLU A 107 -14.86 4.79 7.72
N ARG A 108 -15.57 5.08 6.63
CA ARG A 108 -16.52 4.15 6.00
C ARG A 108 -15.82 2.95 5.36
N LEU A 109 -14.54 3.08 5.04
CA LEU A 109 -13.74 2.05 4.37
C LEU A 109 -12.85 1.27 5.36
N ARG A 110 -13.13 1.35 6.66
CA ARG A 110 -12.43 0.53 7.65
C ARG A 110 -12.75 -0.93 7.46
N PHE A 111 -11.74 -1.79 7.60
CA PHE A 111 -11.92 -3.22 7.53
C PHE A 111 -11.13 -3.90 8.66
N LYS A 112 -11.50 -5.16 8.96
CA LYS A 112 -10.77 -6.01 9.89
C LYS A 112 -10.38 -7.28 9.16
N GLY A 113 -9.10 -7.63 9.21
CA GLY A 113 -8.59 -8.82 8.58
C GLY A 113 -7.17 -9.14 9.05
N PRO A 114 -6.58 -10.24 8.57
CA PRO A 114 -5.21 -10.62 8.90
C PRO A 114 -4.16 -9.66 8.31
N MET A 115 -4.57 -8.77 7.41
CA MET A 115 -3.71 -7.81 6.72
C MET A 115 -4.03 -6.37 7.12
N GLN A 116 -2.99 -5.54 7.19
CA GLN A 116 -3.14 -4.12 7.52
C GLN A 116 -3.43 -3.25 6.30
N ARG A 117 -3.00 -3.69 5.10
CA ARG A 117 -3.06 -2.88 3.88
C ARG A 117 -3.62 -3.65 2.70
N LEU A 118 -4.70 -3.15 2.12
CA LEU A 118 -5.31 -3.62 0.88
C LEU A 118 -4.88 -2.77 -0.32
N PRO A 119 -4.15 -3.33 -1.31
CA PRO A 119 -4.02 -2.70 -2.62
C PRO A 119 -5.34 -2.86 -3.38
N LEU A 120 -5.92 -1.76 -3.83
CA LEU A 120 -7.19 -1.76 -4.57
C LEU A 120 -6.94 -1.66 -6.07
N ASN A 121 -7.72 -2.41 -6.85
CA ASN A 121 -7.69 -2.31 -8.32
C ASN A 121 -8.31 -0.98 -8.78
N ASN A 122 -7.95 -0.54 -9.99
CA ASN A 122 -8.47 0.64 -10.67
C ASN A 122 -10.01 0.69 -10.73
N LEU A 123 -10.68 -0.46 -10.90
CA LEU A 123 -12.14 -0.54 -10.91
C LEU A 123 -12.77 -0.16 -9.56
N LEU A 124 -12.12 -0.54 -8.46
CA LEU A 124 -12.62 -0.22 -7.13
C LEU A 124 -12.25 1.22 -6.74
N ALA A 125 -11.06 1.67 -7.16
CA ALA A 125 -10.60 3.03 -6.97
C ALA A 125 -11.53 4.08 -7.61
N SER A 126 -12.17 3.77 -8.75
CA SER A 126 -13.16 4.68 -9.37
C SER A 126 -14.51 4.73 -8.65
N LYS A 127 -14.78 3.79 -7.74
CA LYS A 127 -16.00 3.75 -6.91
C LYS A 127 -15.80 4.36 -5.53
N ILE A 128 -14.60 4.84 -5.21
CA ILE A 128 -14.28 5.48 -3.94
C ILE A 128 -14.24 6.99 -4.14
N TRP A 129 -14.73 7.77 -3.17
CA TRP A 129 -14.61 9.22 -3.21
C TRP A 129 -13.12 9.59 -3.25
N THR A 130 -12.73 10.43 -4.20
CA THR A 130 -11.38 10.98 -4.31
C THR A 130 -11.46 12.50 -4.35
N PRO A 131 -10.52 13.22 -3.72
CA PRO A 131 -10.53 14.68 -3.74
C PRO A 131 -10.35 15.18 -5.18
N ASP A 132 -11.11 16.22 -5.53
CA ASP A 132 -11.17 16.87 -6.85
C ASP A 132 -10.01 17.86 -7.06
N THR A 133 -8.79 17.43 -6.74
CA THR A 133 -7.62 18.31 -6.86
C THR A 133 -7.28 18.60 -8.32
N PHE A 134 -7.20 19.89 -8.65
CA PHE A 134 -6.81 20.40 -9.97
C PHE A 134 -5.66 21.40 -9.87
N PHE A 135 -4.98 21.63 -10.99
CA PHE A 135 -3.87 22.58 -11.08
C PHE A 135 -4.39 23.93 -11.57
N HIS A 136 -4.33 24.96 -10.73
CA HIS A 136 -4.88 26.28 -11.03
C HIS A 136 -4.19 26.95 -12.22
N ASN A 137 -2.88 26.75 -12.35
CA ASN A 137 -2.09 27.25 -13.47
C ASN A 137 -1.73 26.15 -14.48
N GLY A 138 -2.42 25.00 -14.44
CA GLY A 138 -2.22 23.93 -15.41
C GLY A 138 -2.93 24.27 -16.73
N LYS A 139 -2.17 24.52 -17.80
CA LYS A 139 -2.73 24.68 -19.15
C LYS A 139 -3.19 23.35 -19.73
N LYS A 140 -2.35 22.31 -19.57
CA LYS A 140 -2.62 20.94 -20.00
C LYS A 140 -2.06 19.97 -18.99
N SER A 141 -2.84 18.96 -18.62
CA SER A 141 -2.37 17.89 -17.72
C SER A 141 -2.76 16.54 -18.29
N ILE A 142 -1.81 15.61 -18.31
CA ILE A 142 -1.99 14.26 -18.83
C ILE A 142 -1.80 13.27 -17.69
N ALA A 143 -2.84 12.50 -17.41
CA ALA A 143 -2.74 11.33 -16.56
C ALA A 143 -2.29 10.12 -17.40
N HIS A 144 -1.14 9.55 -17.06
CA HIS A 144 -0.57 8.43 -17.82
C HIS A 144 -1.42 7.16 -17.68
N ASN A 145 -1.76 6.53 -18.80
CA ASN A 145 -2.68 5.39 -18.86
C ASN A 145 -2.12 4.13 -19.54
N MET A 146 -0.82 4.09 -19.85
CA MET A 146 -0.18 2.97 -20.55
C MET A 146 0.74 2.18 -19.59
N THR A 147 0.67 0.84 -19.52
CA THR A 147 -0.29 -0.09 -20.17
C THR A 147 -1.64 -0.19 -19.45
N THR A 148 -1.71 0.30 -18.22
CA THR A 148 -2.94 0.48 -17.43
C THR A 148 -2.94 1.89 -16.84
N PRO A 149 -4.11 2.44 -16.44
CA PRO A 149 -4.14 3.69 -15.67
C PRO A 149 -3.16 3.63 -14.50
N ASN A 150 -2.19 4.55 -14.47
CA ASN A 150 -1.16 4.63 -13.43
C ASN A 150 -1.74 5.26 -12.15
N LYS A 151 -2.82 4.65 -11.66
CA LYS A 151 -3.54 4.99 -10.44
C LYS A 151 -3.33 3.83 -9.48
N LEU A 152 -2.85 4.12 -8.29
CA LEU A 152 -2.72 3.13 -7.24
C LEU A 152 -3.40 3.66 -5.99
N LEU A 153 -4.44 2.95 -5.56
CA LEU A 153 -5.13 3.22 -4.32
C LEU A 153 -4.79 2.12 -3.31
N ARG A 154 -4.24 2.52 -2.16
CA ARG A 154 -3.95 1.62 -1.04
C ARG A 154 -4.82 2.04 0.13
N LEU A 155 -5.46 1.07 0.75
CA LEU A 155 -6.33 1.26 1.91
C LEU A 155 -5.68 0.58 3.11
N GLU A 156 -5.46 1.33 4.19
CA GLU A 156 -5.07 0.82 5.50
C GLU A 156 -6.33 0.39 6.29
N ASP A 157 -6.19 -0.53 7.23
CA ASP A 157 -7.26 -1.09 8.07
C ASP A 157 -8.04 -0.05 8.88
N ASP A 158 -7.39 1.06 9.23
CA ASP A 158 -7.97 2.19 9.93
C ASP A 158 -8.79 3.15 9.04
N GLY A 159 -8.89 2.87 7.74
CA GLY A 159 -9.61 3.66 6.75
C GLY A 159 -8.76 4.75 6.09
N THR A 160 -7.45 4.79 6.35
CA THR A 160 -6.53 5.71 5.67
C THR A 160 -6.30 5.25 4.23
N LEU A 161 -6.54 6.14 3.28
CA LEU A 161 -6.28 5.94 1.87
C LEU A 161 -4.97 6.62 1.46
N LEU A 162 -4.25 5.97 0.57
CA LEU A 162 -3.14 6.55 -0.18
C LEU A 162 -3.42 6.38 -1.67
N TYR A 163 -3.66 7.50 -2.34
CA TYR A 163 -3.87 7.58 -3.77
C TYR A 163 -2.63 8.15 -4.44
N THR A 164 -2.07 7.40 -5.38
CA THR A 164 -0.91 7.84 -6.16
C THR A 164 -1.28 7.86 -7.63
N MET A 165 -0.94 8.94 -8.32
CA MET A 165 -1.07 9.07 -9.76
C MET A 165 0.22 9.59 -10.39
N ARG A 166 0.54 9.13 -11.60
CA ARG A 166 1.60 9.72 -12.43
C ARG A 166 1.00 10.75 -13.37
N LEU A 167 1.48 11.97 -13.30
CA LEU A 167 1.02 13.09 -14.12
C LEU A 167 2.17 13.72 -14.90
N THR A 168 1.89 14.15 -16.12
CA THR A 168 2.66 15.17 -16.83
C THR A 168 1.83 16.44 -16.86
N ILE A 169 2.37 17.52 -16.32
CA ILE A 169 1.66 18.80 -16.16
C ILE A 169 2.42 19.86 -16.95
N SER A 170 1.74 20.53 -17.87
CA SER A 170 2.18 21.77 -18.50
C SER A 170 1.54 22.93 -17.75
N ALA A 171 2.35 23.67 -16.99
CA ALA A 171 1.91 24.75 -16.13
C ALA A 171 2.43 26.10 -16.63
N GLU A 172 1.62 27.13 -16.46
CA GLU A 172 1.97 28.50 -16.78
C GLU A 172 3.08 29.02 -15.85
N CYS A 173 4.09 29.64 -16.46
CA CYS A 173 5.15 30.36 -15.79
C CYS A 173 5.27 31.78 -16.38
N PRO A 174 4.72 32.80 -15.70
CA PRO A 174 4.86 34.18 -16.15
C PRO A 174 6.32 34.62 -15.96
N MET A 175 7.01 34.88 -17.08
CA MET A 175 8.41 35.28 -17.12
C MET A 175 8.55 36.76 -17.51
N GLN A 176 9.53 37.45 -16.92
CA GLN A 176 9.83 38.86 -17.22
C GLN A 176 11.16 38.96 -17.98
N LEU A 177 11.09 38.98 -19.32
CA LEU A 177 12.26 38.87 -20.20
C LEU A 177 12.98 40.22 -20.46
N GLU A 178 12.95 41.14 -19.48
CA GLU A 178 13.58 42.47 -19.62
C GLU A 178 15.11 42.37 -19.68
N ASP A 179 15.69 41.42 -18.93
CA ASP A 179 17.14 41.20 -18.79
C ASP A 179 17.65 40.00 -19.60
N PHE A 180 16.93 39.56 -20.64
CA PHE A 180 17.30 38.38 -21.41
C PHE A 180 18.74 38.49 -21.99
N PRO A 181 19.62 37.47 -21.85
CA PRO A 181 19.40 36.13 -21.27
C PRO A 181 19.90 35.99 -19.80
N MET A 182 20.13 37.10 -19.10
CA MET A 182 20.70 37.16 -17.74
C MET A 182 19.61 37.37 -16.67
N ASP A 183 18.42 36.83 -16.92
CA ASP A 183 17.24 36.91 -16.08
C ASP A 183 17.08 35.65 -15.19
N ALA A 184 16.19 35.74 -14.20
CA ALA A 184 15.85 34.63 -13.31
C ALA A 184 14.36 34.62 -13.02
N HIS A 185 13.74 33.44 -13.10
CA HIS A 185 12.28 33.28 -12.99
C HIS A 185 11.89 32.28 -11.91
N ALA A 186 10.76 32.53 -11.26
CA ALA A 186 10.14 31.59 -10.35
C ALA A 186 8.84 31.05 -10.96
N CYS A 187 8.85 29.77 -11.36
CA CYS A 187 7.69 29.09 -11.94
C CYS A 187 6.90 28.32 -10.86
N PRO A 188 5.72 28.81 -10.42
CA PRO A 188 4.97 28.16 -9.36
C PRO A 188 4.18 26.96 -9.89
N LEU A 189 3.99 25.92 -9.05
CA LEU A 189 2.97 24.89 -9.28
C LEU A 189 1.85 25.07 -8.25
N LYS A 190 0.67 25.52 -8.68
CA LYS A 190 -0.46 25.81 -7.80
C LYS A 190 -1.54 24.75 -8.00
N PHE A 191 -1.93 24.08 -6.93
CA PHE A 191 -3.00 23.07 -6.95
C PHE A 191 -3.89 23.18 -5.72
N GLY A 192 -5.14 22.77 -5.87
CA GLY A 192 -6.18 22.87 -4.85
C GLY A 192 -7.44 22.11 -5.26
N SER A 193 -8.41 22.07 -4.33
CA SER A 193 -9.79 21.64 -4.56
C SER A 193 -10.63 22.87 -4.92
#